data_AF-A0A2V8GAF1-F1
#
_entry.id   AF-A0A2V8GAF1-F1
#
_cell.length_a   1.000
_cell.length_b   1.000
_cell.length_c   1.000
_cell.angle_alpha   90.00
_cell.angle_beta   90.00
_cell.angle_gamma   90.00
#
_symmetry.space_group_name_H-M   'P 1'
#
loop_
_entity.id
_entity.type
_entity.pdbx_description
1 polymer ?
#
loop_
_entity_poly.entity_id
_entity_poly.type
_entity_poly.pdbx_seq_one_letter_code
_entity_poly.pdbx_strand_id
1 'polypeptide(L)'
;MTNSETARNLVNGLARGLRWLAALIWAGSVYVWRCVLDAIGQARVGYVWIRTRKAEAGPAEVARIRARVRSQTETRWTAWRGEPPLRKAESRIAAGALAIVLVLIARAHFTPAAPAARPDAADALRGAARTRAAADETKPSDFGERITSAKPGEWVFDNTPLLAPERLGAWDDFKVGSPIVLDEPGRLNVLGVGTRYRLWYRGCRFMDDEYSCGDGYATSRDGLSWTRRPGPVFVPADPLDRDHLDMLSIVHGAGTYMLWYSVDADWVAGRRRATVRAASSPDGLTWTDRGVVHTAAVDGVRLPVSGTWDGQRFHLWIVDSQSAIDPKTNRFPPMQREGDDAIVHFTSPDGVRL
;
A
#
# COMPACT_ATOMS: atom_id res chain seq x y z
N MET A 1 -51.97 -12.95 52.70
CA MET A 1 -50.61 -13.55 52.77
C MET A 1 -49.93 -13.71 51.40
N THR A 2 -50.66 -13.76 50.28
CA THR A 2 -50.16 -14.06 48.93
C THR A 2 -49.29 -12.97 48.28
N ASN A 3 -49.55 -11.67 48.49
CA ASN A 3 -48.76 -10.58 47.85
C ASN A 3 -47.31 -10.47 48.34
N SER A 4 -46.99 -10.95 49.55
CA SER A 4 -45.64 -10.83 50.13
C SER A 4 -44.65 -11.88 49.60
N GLU A 5 -45.18 -12.97 49.03
CA GLU A 5 -44.41 -14.12 48.58
C GLU A 5 -44.06 -13.98 47.10
N THR A 6 -45.00 -13.44 46.29
CA THR A 6 -44.75 -13.04 44.90
C THR A 6 -43.69 -11.93 44.81
N ALA A 7 -43.76 -10.93 45.69
CA ALA A 7 -42.75 -9.86 45.75
C ALA A 7 -41.36 -10.40 46.13
N ARG A 8 -41.27 -11.33 47.09
CA ARG A 8 -40.01 -11.99 47.48
C ARG A 8 -39.42 -12.83 46.34
N ASN A 9 -40.26 -13.56 45.61
CA ASN A 9 -39.82 -14.39 44.48
C ASN A 9 -39.31 -13.54 43.30
N LEU A 10 -39.91 -12.37 43.05
CA LEU A 10 -39.45 -11.39 42.07
C LEU A 10 -38.09 -10.80 42.45
N VAL A 11 -37.92 -10.38 43.71
CA VAL A 11 -36.64 -9.86 44.23
C VAL A 11 -35.54 -10.92 44.17
N ASN A 12 -35.85 -12.18 44.52
CA ASN A 12 -34.92 -13.29 44.43
C ASN A 12 -34.59 -13.71 42.99
N GLY A 13 -35.52 -13.51 42.05
CA GLY A 13 -35.28 -13.70 40.61
C GLY A 13 -34.34 -12.64 40.04
N LEU A 14 -34.59 -11.37 40.37
CA LEU A 14 -33.75 -10.23 39.99
C LEU A 14 -32.33 -10.37 40.56
N ALA A 15 -32.19 -10.72 41.84
CA ALA A 15 -30.89 -10.92 42.47
C ALA A 15 -30.08 -12.06 41.82
N ARG A 16 -30.75 -13.16 41.41
CA ARG A 16 -30.11 -14.25 40.67
C ARG A 16 -29.67 -13.83 39.27
N GLY A 17 -30.49 -13.07 38.56
CA GLY A 17 -30.15 -12.51 37.25
C GLY A 17 -28.95 -11.56 37.30
N LEU A 18 -28.92 -10.66 38.29
CA LEU A 18 -27.81 -9.73 38.52
C LEU A 18 -26.49 -10.46 38.83
N ARG A 19 -26.53 -11.50 39.66
CA ARG A 19 -25.34 -12.31 39.97
C ARG A 19 -24.82 -13.07 38.75
N TRP A 20 -25.72 -13.59 37.92
CA TRP A 20 -25.34 -14.25 36.67
C TRP A 20 -24.70 -13.27 35.68
N LEU A 21 -25.28 -12.09 35.51
CA LEU A 21 -24.76 -11.04 34.63
C LEU A 21 -23.38 -10.52 35.11
N ALA A 22 -23.20 -10.33 36.42
CA ALA A 22 -21.91 -9.96 36.99
C ALA A 22 -20.82 -11.03 36.75
N ALA A 23 -21.17 -12.31 36.89
CA ALA A 23 -20.25 -13.41 36.61
C ALA A 23 -19.87 -13.49 35.11
N LEU A 24 -20.82 -13.21 34.22
CA LEU A 24 -20.61 -13.15 32.78
C LEU A 24 -19.64 -12.02 32.38
N ILE A 25 -19.85 -10.81 32.92
CA ILE A 25 -18.98 -9.65 32.70
C ILE A 25 -17.56 -9.92 33.23
N TRP A 26 -17.45 -10.52 34.41
CA TRP A 26 -16.17 -10.90 34.99
C TRP A 26 -15.41 -11.90 34.10
N ALA A 27 -16.08 -12.95 33.64
CA ALA A 27 -15.49 -13.95 32.74
C ALA A 27 -15.04 -13.36 31.40
N GLY A 28 -15.86 -12.48 30.81
CA GLY A 28 -15.51 -11.73 29.59
C GLY A 28 -14.30 -10.81 29.80
N SER A 29 -14.28 -10.06 30.89
CA SER A 29 -13.17 -9.15 31.25
C SER A 29 -11.86 -9.89 31.45
N VAL A 30 -11.88 -11.02 32.17
CA VAL A 30 -10.70 -11.89 32.37
C VAL A 30 -10.19 -12.46 31.05
N TYR A 31 -11.10 -12.83 30.13
CA TYR A 31 -10.74 -13.31 28.80
C TYR A 31 -10.05 -12.21 27.96
N VAL A 32 -10.63 -11.01 27.91
CA VAL A 32 -10.04 -9.85 27.20
C VAL A 32 -8.68 -9.49 27.77
N TRP A 33 -8.54 -9.46 29.10
CA TRP A 33 -7.27 -9.17 29.77
C TRP A 33 -6.15 -10.17 29.39
N ARG A 34 -6.49 -11.46 29.26
CA ARG A 34 -5.54 -12.49 28.79
C ARG A 34 -5.07 -12.23 27.37
N CYS A 35 -5.99 -11.87 26.46
CA CYS A 35 -5.67 -11.51 25.08
C CYS A 35 -4.77 -10.27 25.00
N VAL A 36 -5.03 -9.23 25.81
CA VAL A 36 -4.20 -8.01 25.87
C VAL A 36 -2.76 -8.34 26.30
N LEU A 37 -2.60 -9.15 27.35
CA LEU A 37 -1.27 -9.56 27.81
C LEU A 37 -0.52 -10.40 26.76
N ASP A 38 -1.21 -11.20 25.95
CA ASP A 38 -0.60 -11.92 24.82
C ASP A 38 -0.15 -10.96 23.72
N ALA A 39 -0.97 -9.98 23.36
CA ALA A 39 -0.62 -8.95 22.38
C ALA A 39 0.62 -8.14 22.81
N ILE A 40 0.69 -7.73 24.07
CA ILE A 40 1.86 -7.04 24.64
C ILE A 40 3.11 -7.93 24.57
N GLY A 41 2.97 -9.22 24.90
CA GLY A 41 4.05 -10.20 24.80
C GLY A 41 4.59 -10.35 23.36
N GLN A 42 3.70 -10.43 22.37
CA GLN A 42 4.07 -10.51 20.96
C GLN A 42 4.70 -9.21 20.44
N ALA A 43 4.16 -8.05 20.83
CA ALA A 43 4.72 -6.75 20.47
C ALA A 43 6.15 -6.57 21.01
N ARG A 44 6.43 -7.06 22.23
CA ARG A 44 7.78 -7.05 22.82
C ARG A 44 8.76 -7.94 22.04
N VAL A 45 8.30 -9.10 21.55
CA VAL A 45 9.11 -9.97 20.67
C VAL A 45 9.41 -9.27 19.34
N GLY A 46 8.42 -8.62 18.73
CA GLY A 46 8.60 -7.84 17.50
C GLY A 46 9.57 -6.67 17.66
N TYR A 47 9.42 -5.91 18.75
CA TYR A 47 10.32 -4.79 19.08
C TYR A 47 11.77 -5.23 19.26
N VAL A 48 12.01 -6.30 20.04
CA VAL A 48 13.37 -6.82 20.25
C VAL A 48 13.94 -7.38 18.94
N TRP A 49 13.14 -8.07 18.13
CA TRP A 49 13.56 -8.59 16.82
C TRP A 49 13.99 -7.47 15.85
N ILE A 50 13.26 -6.35 15.81
CA ILE A 50 13.63 -5.16 15.01
C ILE A 50 14.97 -4.60 15.52
N ARG A 51 15.15 -4.53 16.85
CA ARG A 51 16.36 -3.97 17.47
C ARG A 51 17.61 -4.84 17.29
N THR A 52 17.50 -6.17 17.34
CA THR A 52 18.66 -7.09 17.31
C THR A 52 19.03 -7.56 15.91
N ARG A 53 18.37 -7.06 14.86
CA ARG A 53 18.55 -7.47 13.45
C ARG A 53 19.97 -7.29 12.89
N LYS A 54 20.84 -6.53 13.59
CA LYS A 54 22.24 -6.25 13.20
C LYS A 54 23.31 -6.92 14.09
N ALA A 55 22.95 -7.70 15.11
CA ALA A 55 23.91 -8.29 16.05
C ALA A 55 23.90 -9.82 16.01
N GLU A 56 25.09 -10.44 15.95
CA GLU A 56 25.29 -11.90 15.89
C GLU A 56 24.68 -12.66 17.09
N ALA A 57 24.53 -12.01 18.25
CA ALA A 57 23.89 -12.58 19.45
C ALA A 57 22.34 -12.52 19.45
N GLY A 58 21.73 -11.84 18.48
CA GLY A 58 20.29 -11.58 18.40
C GLY A 58 19.38 -12.83 18.31
N PRO A 59 19.74 -13.90 17.57
CA PRO A 59 18.86 -15.07 17.42
C PRO A 59 18.59 -15.81 18.72
N ALA A 60 19.60 -15.96 19.59
CA ALA A 60 19.48 -16.69 20.85
C ALA A 60 18.70 -15.89 21.92
N GLU A 61 18.79 -14.56 21.92
CA GLU A 61 18.03 -13.70 22.82
C GLU A 61 16.54 -13.65 22.43
N VAL A 62 16.24 -13.49 21.14
CA VAL A 62 14.86 -13.54 20.63
C VAL A 62 14.23 -14.91 20.89
N ALA A 63 14.97 -16.00 20.74
CA ALA A 63 14.49 -17.36 21.03
C ALA A 63 14.14 -17.54 22.52
N ARG A 64 14.97 -17.05 23.44
CA ARG A 64 14.70 -17.09 24.90
C ARG A 64 13.45 -16.28 25.28
N ILE A 65 13.29 -15.07 24.72
CA ILE A 65 12.12 -14.23 24.98
C ILE A 65 10.85 -14.88 24.42
N ARG A 66 10.93 -15.45 23.21
CA ARG A 66 9.80 -16.17 22.58
C ARG A 66 9.39 -17.40 23.39
N ALA A 67 10.35 -18.17 23.90
CA ALA A 67 10.08 -19.31 24.77
C ALA A 67 9.40 -18.89 26.09
N ARG A 68 9.85 -17.78 26.69
CA ARG A 68 9.23 -17.20 27.89
C ARG A 68 7.80 -16.73 27.64
N VAL A 69 7.55 -16.02 26.53
CA VAL A 69 6.20 -15.57 26.16
C VAL A 69 5.28 -16.77 25.96
N ARG A 70 5.74 -17.82 25.26
CA ARG A 70 4.98 -19.06 25.04
C ARG A 70 4.60 -19.75 26.36
N SER A 71 5.57 -19.93 27.26
CA SER A 71 5.34 -20.50 28.59
C SER A 71 4.32 -19.69 29.40
N GLN A 72 4.46 -18.35 29.42
CA GLN A 72 3.52 -17.48 30.11
C GLN A 72 2.11 -17.50 29.50
N THR A 73 2.00 -17.63 28.17
CA THR A 73 0.71 -17.80 27.48
C THR A 73 0.10 -19.15 27.84
N GLU A 74 0.88 -20.24 27.84
CA GLU A 74 0.40 -21.57 28.22
C GLU A 74 -0.17 -21.59 29.64
N THR A 75 0.53 -21.02 30.62
CA THR A 75 0.08 -20.92 32.03
C THR A 75 -1.17 -20.04 32.18
N ARG A 76 -1.33 -19.00 31.35
CA ARG A 76 -2.52 -18.13 31.40
C ARG A 76 -3.76 -18.82 30.84
N TRP A 77 -3.59 -19.72 29.87
CA TRP A 77 -4.69 -20.41 29.20
C TRP A 77 -4.97 -21.82 29.72
N THR A 78 -4.12 -22.41 30.58
CA THR A 78 -4.34 -23.75 31.17
C THR A 78 -5.66 -23.84 31.92
N ALA A 79 -5.92 -22.89 32.84
CA ALA A 79 -7.16 -22.87 33.61
C ALA A 79 -8.40 -22.73 32.71
N TRP A 80 -8.33 -21.89 31.66
CA TRP A 80 -9.43 -21.71 30.71
C TRP A 80 -9.66 -22.93 29.82
N ARG A 81 -8.60 -23.63 29.43
CA ARG A 81 -8.70 -24.87 28.64
C ARG A 81 -9.40 -26.00 29.39
N GLY A 82 -9.32 -26.01 30.72
CA GLY A 82 -10.04 -26.95 31.59
C GLY A 82 -11.53 -26.63 31.79
N GLU A 83 -12.02 -25.45 31.37
CA GLU A 83 -13.43 -25.07 31.59
C GLU A 83 -14.42 -25.83 30.68
N PRO A 84 -15.68 -26.01 31.13
CA PRO A 84 -16.74 -26.60 30.32
C PRO A 84 -16.99 -25.82 29.01
N PRO A 85 -17.45 -26.49 27.93
CA PRO A 85 -17.68 -25.85 26.62
C PRO A 85 -18.64 -24.66 26.67
N LEU A 86 -19.69 -24.74 27.49
CA LEU A 86 -20.69 -23.68 27.67
C LEU A 86 -20.06 -22.40 28.23
N ARG A 87 -19.25 -22.51 29.29
CA ARG A 87 -18.57 -21.36 29.90
C ARG A 87 -17.53 -20.70 28.98
N LYS A 88 -16.89 -21.50 28.11
CA LYS A 88 -15.99 -20.98 27.08
C LYS A 88 -16.74 -20.15 26.04
N ALA A 89 -17.92 -20.62 25.62
CA ALA A 89 -18.79 -19.88 24.69
C ALA A 89 -19.31 -18.59 25.33
N GLU A 90 -19.81 -18.66 26.57
CA GLU A 90 -20.27 -17.51 27.36
C GLU A 90 -19.18 -16.45 27.50
N SER A 91 -17.94 -16.84 27.83
CA SER A 91 -16.81 -15.91 27.97
C SER A 91 -16.46 -15.20 26.66
N ARG A 92 -16.56 -15.90 25.51
CA ARG A 92 -16.27 -15.33 24.18
C ARG A 92 -17.37 -14.36 23.74
N ILE A 93 -18.64 -14.72 23.96
CA ILE A 93 -19.78 -13.85 23.67
C ILE A 93 -19.73 -12.59 24.54
N ALA A 94 -19.45 -12.74 25.84
CA ALA A 94 -19.29 -11.63 26.77
C ALA A 94 -18.11 -10.72 26.38
N ALA A 95 -16.98 -11.28 25.97
CA ALA A 95 -15.83 -10.52 25.48
C ALA A 95 -16.15 -9.73 24.19
N GLY A 96 -16.88 -10.35 23.25
CA GLY A 96 -17.35 -9.68 22.03
C GLY A 96 -18.31 -8.53 22.33
N ALA A 97 -19.27 -8.74 23.24
CA ALA A 97 -20.19 -7.70 23.69
C ALA A 97 -19.45 -6.55 24.39
N LEU A 98 -18.47 -6.84 25.25
CA LEU A 98 -17.67 -5.83 25.92
C LEU A 98 -16.82 -5.01 24.93
N ALA A 99 -16.26 -5.66 23.90
CA ALA A 99 -15.53 -4.98 22.84
C ALA A 99 -16.43 -4.05 22.01
N ILE A 100 -17.64 -4.49 21.67
CA ILE A 100 -18.64 -3.65 20.99
C ILE A 100 -19.02 -2.45 21.86
N VAL A 101 -19.27 -2.65 23.16
CA VAL A 101 -19.57 -1.56 24.09
C VAL A 101 -18.39 -0.59 24.19
N LEU A 102 -17.15 -1.08 24.27
CA LEU A 102 -15.96 -0.23 24.26
C LEU A 102 -15.81 0.56 22.94
N VAL A 103 -16.13 -0.05 21.79
CA VAL A 103 -16.16 0.64 20.48
C VAL A 103 -17.27 1.70 20.44
N LEU A 104 -18.44 1.42 21.03
CA LEU A 104 -19.54 2.38 21.09
C LEU A 104 -19.24 3.54 22.06
N ILE A 105 -18.64 3.26 23.22
CA ILE A 105 -18.13 4.27 24.16
C ILE A 105 -17.02 5.09 23.50
N ALA A 106 -16.07 4.43 22.84
CA ALA A 106 -15.03 5.11 22.09
C ALA A 106 -15.62 5.96 20.97
N ARG A 107 -16.64 5.48 20.25
CA ARG A 107 -17.34 6.28 19.25
C ARG A 107 -18.14 7.43 19.86
N ALA A 108 -18.64 7.30 21.09
CA ALA A 108 -19.37 8.38 21.78
C ALA A 108 -18.45 9.43 22.40
N HIS A 109 -17.24 9.04 22.85
CA HIS A 109 -16.25 9.93 23.47
C HIS A 109 -15.16 10.42 22.50
N PHE A 110 -14.92 9.67 21.43
CA PHE A 110 -13.99 9.96 20.34
C PHE A 110 -14.68 10.06 18.99
N THR A 111 -16.01 10.27 18.91
CA THR A 111 -16.54 11.07 17.79
C THR A 111 -15.81 12.38 17.88
N PRO A 112 -14.89 12.68 16.95
CA PRO A 112 -14.33 14.01 16.92
C PRO A 112 -15.53 14.91 16.65
N ALA A 113 -15.76 15.93 17.48
CA ALA A 113 -16.32 17.14 16.91
C ALA A 113 -15.45 17.40 15.67
N ALA A 114 -16.06 17.47 14.48
CA ALA A 114 -15.34 17.76 13.24
C ALA A 114 -14.32 18.84 13.59
N PRO A 115 -13.01 18.56 13.47
CA PRO A 115 -12.03 19.50 13.96
C PRO A 115 -12.35 20.81 13.28
N ALA A 116 -12.72 21.84 14.05
CA ALA A 116 -12.70 23.18 13.56
C ALA A 116 -11.29 23.32 12.98
N ALA A 117 -11.20 23.40 11.66
CA ALA A 117 -9.93 23.43 10.96
C ALA A 117 -9.11 24.50 11.67
N ARG A 118 -8.08 24.11 12.43
CA ARG A 118 -7.13 25.09 12.94
C ARG A 118 -6.48 25.63 11.69
N PRO A 119 -6.80 26.87 11.27
CA PRO A 119 -6.24 27.43 10.03
C PRO A 119 -4.71 27.33 10.12
N ASP A 120 -4.19 27.54 11.32
CA ASP A 120 -2.79 27.73 11.68
C ASP A 120 -1.87 26.55 11.39
N ALA A 121 -2.31 25.28 11.46
CA ALA A 121 -1.40 24.14 11.25
C ALA A 121 -1.25 23.79 9.76
N ALA A 122 -2.36 23.83 9.03
CA ALA A 122 -2.35 23.72 7.57
C ALA A 122 -1.71 24.97 6.95
N ASP A 123 -1.98 26.16 7.51
CA ASP A 123 -1.37 27.42 7.08
C ASP A 123 0.09 27.56 7.52
N ALA A 124 0.54 26.90 8.59
CA ALA A 124 1.96 26.82 8.95
C ALA A 124 2.72 25.83 8.04
N LEU A 125 2.11 24.71 7.65
CA LEU A 125 2.71 23.79 6.67
C LEU A 125 2.68 24.39 5.25
N ARG A 126 1.59 25.05 4.85
CA ARG A 126 1.51 25.86 3.62
C ARG A 126 2.47 27.04 3.70
N GLY A 127 2.60 27.66 4.85
CA GLY A 127 3.52 28.75 5.15
C GLY A 127 4.93 28.28 4.92
N ALA A 128 5.39 27.26 5.65
CA ALA A 128 6.73 26.68 5.50
C ALA A 128 7.02 26.16 4.09
N ALA A 129 6.03 25.55 3.40
CA ALA A 129 6.18 25.15 2.01
C ALA A 129 6.27 26.35 1.05
N ARG A 130 5.47 27.41 1.27
CA ARG A 130 5.53 28.67 0.52
C ARG A 130 6.82 29.44 0.80
N THR A 131 7.33 29.48 2.02
CA THR A 131 8.60 30.15 2.34
C THR A 131 9.78 29.40 1.74
N ARG A 132 9.71 28.06 1.66
CA ARG A 132 10.75 27.25 1.03
C ARG A 132 10.70 27.32 -0.50
N ALA A 133 9.51 27.39 -1.10
CA ALA A 133 9.33 27.62 -2.53
C ALA A 133 9.71 29.06 -2.93
N ALA A 134 9.25 30.07 -2.19
CA ALA A 134 9.54 31.48 -2.49
C ALA A 134 11.01 31.87 -2.26
N ALA A 135 11.73 31.20 -1.36
CA ALA A 135 13.17 31.41 -1.17
C ALA A 135 14.00 30.87 -2.36
N ASP A 136 13.48 29.88 -3.09
CA ASP A 136 14.16 29.25 -4.25
C ASP A 136 13.72 29.89 -5.58
N GLU A 137 12.50 30.43 -5.66
CA GLU A 137 11.93 31.07 -6.86
C GLU A 137 12.60 32.39 -7.29
N THR A 138 13.45 32.99 -6.45
CA THR A 138 14.08 34.30 -6.77
C THR A 138 15.34 34.21 -7.63
N LYS A 139 15.91 33.01 -7.81
CA LYS A 139 17.04 32.79 -8.72
C LYS A 139 16.61 31.84 -9.85
N PRO A 140 16.71 32.25 -11.13
CA PRO A 140 16.49 31.35 -12.24
C PRO A 140 17.38 30.11 -12.11
N SER A 141 16.82 28.91 -12.25
CA SER A 141 17.60 27.66 -12.25
C SER A 141 18.63 27.70 -13.38
N ASP A 142 19.89 27.46 -13.04
CA ASP A 142 21.01 27.36 -13.98
C ASP A 142 21.13 25.95 -14.60
N PHE A 143 20.18 25.05 -14.30
CA PHE A 143 20.28 23.64 -14.62
C PHE A 143 20.37 23.38 -16.14
N GLY A 144 19.65 24.15 -16.95
CA GLY A 144 19.73 24.06 -18.42
C GLY A 144 21.13 24.37 -18.98
N GLU A 145 21.80 25.37 -18.40
CA GLU A 145 23.17 25.72 -18.77
C GLU A 145 24.14 24.61 -18.34
N ARG A 146 23.96 24.10 -17.12
CA ARG A 146 24.77 23.00 -16.58
C ARG A 146 24.65 21.73 -17.42
N ILE A 147 23.44 21.37 -17.86
CA ILE A 147 23.21 20.25 -18.79
C ILE A 147 23.98 20.46 -20.10
N THR A 148 23.90 21.66 -20.67
CA THR A 148 24.55 21.97 -21.96
C THR A 148 26.09 21.97 -21.86
N SER A 149 26.62 22.33 -20.70
CA SER A 149 28.06 22.39 -20.43
C SER A 149 28.68 21.08 -19.90
N ALA A 150 27.85 20.07 -19.62
CA ALA A 150 28.27 18.81 -19.02
C ALA A 150 29.25 18.03 -19.92
N LYS A 151 30.30 17.45 -19.34
CA LYS A 151 31.23 16.60 -20.09
C LYS A 151 30.73 15.15 -20.15
N PRO A 152 31.14 14.36 -21.16
CA PRO A 152 30.83 12.94 -21.21
C PRO A 152 31.23 12.22 -19.91
N GLY A 153 30.28 11.49 -19.32
CA GLY A 153 30.47 10.77 -18.06
C GLY A 153 30.13 11.57 -16.78
N GLU A 154 29.84 12.87 -16.90
CA GLU A 154 29.41 13.68 -15.77
C GLU A 154 27.88 13.67 -15.63
N TRP A 155 27.39 13.28 -14.46
CA TRP A 155 25.98 13.44 -14.11
C TRP A 155 25.75 14.85 -13.56
N VAL A 156 24.93 15.63 -14.26
CA VAL A 156 24.42 16.90 -13.73
C VAL A 156 23.16 16.62 -12.94
N PHE A 157 23.19 16.96 -11.65
CA PHE A 157 22.07 16.75 -10.74
C PHE A 157 21.51 18.07 -10.24
N ASP A 158 20.18 18.19 -10.25
CA ASP A 158 19.42 19.23 -9.58
C ASP A 158 18.35 18.55 -8.72
N ASN A 159 18.20 19.01 -7.49
CA ASN A 159 17.23 18.46 -6.54
C ASN A 159 15.90 19.23 -6.55
N THR A 160 15.75 20.20 -7.45
CA THR A 160 14.50 20.94 -7.68
C THR A 160 13.47 20.01 -8.31
N PRO A 161 12.32 19.75 -7.65
CA PRO A 161 11.31 18.86 -8.21
C PRO A 161 10.68 19.45 -9.49
N LEU A 162 10.83 18.76 -10.62
CA LEU A 162 10.20 19.17 -11.89
C LEU A 162 8.69 18.88 -11.92
N LEU A 163 8.25 17.85 -11.19
CA LEU A 163 6.85 17.46 -11.06
C LEU A 163 6.62 16.87 -9.66
N ALA A 164 5.90 17.61 -8.81
CA ALA A 164 5.54 17.19 -7.45
C ALA A 164 4.05 16.77 -7.38
N PRO A 165 3.58 16.11 -6.32
CA PRO A 165 2.14 15.94 -6.10
C PRO A 165 1.40 17.27 -6.22
N GLU A 166 0.20 17.25 -6.80
CA GLU A 166 -0.58 18.48 -6.99
C GLU A 166 -1.21 18.93 -5.65
N ARG A 167 -1.97 20.03 -5.66
CA ARG A 167 -2.67 20.55 -4.49
C ARG A 167 -3.61 19.49 -3.91
N LEU A 168 -3.75 19.49 -2.58
CA LEU A 168 -4.75 18.72 -1.86
C LEU A 168 -6.13 18.84 -2.54
N GLY A 169 -6.74 17.72 -2.90
CA GLY A 169 -8.00 17.65 -3.65
C GLY A 169 -7.83 17.19 -5.10
N ALA A 170 -6.62 17.26 -5.65
CA ALA A 170 -6.33 16.72 -6.97
C ALA A 170 -6.27 15.19 -6.96
N TRP A 171 -6.30 14.58 -8.15
CA TRP A 171 -6.30 13.13 -8.30
C TRP A 171 -4.93 12.49 -8.00
N ASP A 172 -3.85 13.27 -8.02
CA ASP A 172 -2.47 12.87 -7.75
C ASP A 172 -1.84 13.70 -6.61
N ASP A 173 -2.66 14.10 -5.63
CA ASP A 173 -2.29 14.97 -4.51
C ASP A 173 -1.44 14.30 -3.42
N PHE A 174 -1.40 12.97 -3.40
CA PHE A 174 -0.69 12.21 -2.37
C PHE A 174 0.71 11.78 -2.82
N LYS A 175 0.82 11.21 -4.04
CA LYS A 175 2.09 10.69 -4.54
C LYS A 175 2.15 10.72 -6.06
N VAL A 176 3.34 11.04 -6.59
CA VAL A 176 3.71 10.80 -7.99
C VAL A 176 4.92 9.87 -8.03
N GLY A 177 5.04 9.05 -9.08
CA GLY A 177 6.16 8.12 -9.26
C GLY A 177 6.13 7.37 -10.58
N SER A 178 7.04 6.41 -10.74
CA SER A 178 7.15 5.58 -11.95
C SER A 178 7.12 6.38 -13.27
N PRO A 179 7.97 7.41 -13.43
CA PRO A 179 7.93 8.27 -14.61
C PRO A 179 8.46 7.53 -15.85
N ILE A 180 7.76 7.69 -16.98
CA ILE A 180 8.20 7.24 -18.30
C ILE A 180 8.20 8.44 -19.25
N VAL A 181 9.37 8.78 -19.77
CA VAL A 181 9.56 9.88 -20.73
C VAL A 181 9.89 9.30 -22.10
N LEU A 182 9.16 9.74 -23.12
CA LEU A 182 9.49 9.49 -24.52
C LEU A 182 9.95 10.79 -25.19
N ASP A 183 11.10 10.75 -25.87
CA ASP A 183 11.59 11.81 -26.77
C ASP A 183 11.06 11.55 -28.19
N GLU A 184 10.20 12.43 -28.69
CA GLU A 184 9.58 12.33 -30.00
C GLU A 184 9.81 13.62 -30.80
N PRO A 185 11.02 13.81 -31.37
CA PRO A 185 11.37 15.03 -32.09
C PRO A 185 10.45 15.29 -33.29
N GLY A 186 9.88 14.24 -33.89
CA GLY A 186 8.94 14.36 -35.01
C GLY A 186 7.60 15.03 -34.66
N ARG A 187 7.32 15.30 -33.38
CA ARG A 187 6.16 16.10 -32.94
C ARG A 187 6.47 17.59 -32.84
N LEU A 188 7.71 18.01 -33.05
CA LEU A 188 8.06 19.39 -33.35
C LEU A 188 7.88 19.63 -34.86
N ASN A 189 7.32 20.78 -35.23
CA ASN A 189 7.34 21.21 -36.62
C ASN A 189 8.76 21.70 -37.01
N VAL A 190 8.94 22.05 -38.30
CA VAL A 190 10.23 22.55 -38.84
C VAL A 190 10.75 23.79 -38.10
N LEU A 191 9.86 24.55 -37.44
CA LEU A 191 10.20 25.74 -36.66
C LEU A 191 10.52 25.41 -35.18
N GLY A 192 10.57 24.13 -34.79
CA GLY A 192 10.74 23.70 -33.41
C GLY A 192 9.53 23.97 -32.52
N VAL A 193 8.37 24.29 -33.10
CA VAL A 193 7.12 24.52 -32.38
C VAL A 193 6.34 23.23 -32.28
N GLY A 194 5.94 22.85 -31.06
CA GLY A 194 5.20 21.63 -30.80
C GLY A 194 5.50 21.08 -29.40
N THR A 195 5.41 19.78 -29.24
CA THR A 195 5.84 19.05 -28.04
C THR A 195 6.92 18.08 -28.46
N ARG A 196 8.02 18.00 -27.71
CA ARG A 196 9.10 17.02 -27.96
C ARG A 196 9.01 15.85 -26.99
N TYR A 197 8.88 16.17 -25.71
CA TYR A 197 8.88 15.20 -24.64
C TYR A 197 7.47 14.96 -24.13
N ARG A 198 7.15 13.69 -23.92
CA ARG A 198 5.90 13.27 -23.28
C ARG A 198 6.25 12.42 -22.06
N LEU A 199 5.63 12.75 -20.95
CA LEU A 199 5.79 12.08 -19.66
C LEU A 199 4.47 11.43 -19.30
N TRP A 200 4.53 10.15 -18.96
CA TRP A 200 3.50 9.47 -18.20
C TRP A 200 4.06 9.16 -16.82
N TYR A 201 3.22 9.19 -15.81
CA TYR A 201 3.64 8.95 -14.44
C TYR A 201 2.50 8.33 -13.66
N ARG A 202 2.80 7.51 -12.66
CA ARG A 202 1.79 7.08 -11.70
C ARG A 202 1.49 8.24 -10.77
N GLY A 203 0.23 8.67 -10.71
CA GLY A 203 -0.29 9.57 -9.69
C GLY A 203 -1.23 8.81 -8.75
N CYS A 204 -1.22 9.17 -7.47
CA CYS A 204 -2.11 8.59 -6.47
C CYS A 204 -2.74 9.69 -5.61
N ARG A 205 -4.01 9.51 -5.27
CA ARG A 205 -4.75 10.30 -4.28
C ARG A 205 -4.91 9.51 -3.00
N PHE A 206 -5.01 10.25 -1.89
CA PHE A 206 -5.40 9.69 -0.61
C PHE A 206 -6.30 10.67 0.16
N MET A 207 -7.61 10.42 0.15
CA MET A 207 -8.65 11.30 0.70
C MET A 207 -9.76 10.47 1.34
N ASP A 208 -10.20 10.83 2.56
CA ASP A 208 -11.36 10.23 3.24
C ASP A 208 -11.41 8.69 3.18
N ASP A 209 -10.26 8.06 3.46
CA ASP A 209 -10.00 6.60 3.39
C ASP A 209 -9.95 5.98 1.99
N GLU A 210 -10.08 6.77 0.92
CA GLU A 210 -9.90 6.32 -0.46
C GLU A 210 -8.45 6.51 -0.92
N TYR A 211 -7.73 5.40 -1.10
CA TYR A 211 -6.49 5.35 -1.86
C TYR A 211 -6.81 4.91 -3.29
N SER A 212 -6.33 5.63 -4.30
CA SER A 212 -6.49 5.22 -5.70
C SER A 212 -5.34 5.80 -6.51
N CYS A 213 -4.82 5.02 -7.44
CA CYS A 213 -3.80 5.47 -8.38
C CYS A 213 -4.30 5.40 -9.83
N GLY A 214 -3.60 6.11 -10.71
CA GLY A 214 -3.78 6.08 -12.15
C GLY A 214 -2.58 6.68 -12.86
N ASP A 215 -2.65 6.71 -14.19
CA ASP A 215 -1.57 7.24 -15.01
C ASP A 215 -1.87 8.67 -15.41
N GLY A 216 -1.00 9.57 -14.99
CA GLY A 216 -0.99 10.97 -15.35
C GLY A 216 -0.20 11.21 -16.62
N TYR A 217 -0.34 12.42 -17.16
CA TYR A 217 0.32 12.83 -18.39
C TYR A 217 0.78 14.28 -18.32
N ALA A 218 1.99 14.53 -18.84
CA ALA A 218 2.54 15.87 -18.99
C ALA A 218 3.37 15.98 -20.29
N THR A 219 3.51 17.20 -20.78
CA THR A 219 4.29 17.51 -21.98
C THR A 219 5.36 18.52 -21.70
N SER A 220 6.48 18.41 -22.41
CA SER A 220 7.55 19.40 -22.37
C SER A 220 8.19 19.61 -23.75
N ARG A 221 8.69 20.83 -23.98
CA ARG A 221 9.50 21.15 -25.17
C ARG A 221 11.00 20.95 -24.92
N ASP A 222 11.43 21.26 -23.71
CA ASP A 222 12.84 21.37 -23.28
C ASP A 222 13.26 20.26 -22.31
N GLY A 223 12.32 19.45 -21.81
CA GLY A 223 12.54 18.40 -20.82
C GLY A 223 12.65 18.93 -19.38
N LEU A 224 12.58 20.25 -19.19
CA LEU A 224 12.76 20.94 -17.91
C LEU A 224 11.44 21.54 -17.42
N SER A 225 10.71 22.17 -18.34
CA SER A 225 9.42 22.81 -18.07
C SER A 225 8.29 21.89 -18.50
N TRP A 226 7.51 21.39 -17.53
CA TRP A 226 6.45 20.41 -17.78
C TRP A 226 5.06 21.02 -17.63
N THR A 227 4.21 20.80 -18.62
CA THR A 227 2.77 21.16 -18.57
C THR A 227 1.96 19.89 -18.29
N ARG A 228 1.39 19.79 -17.09
CA ARG A 228 0.58 18.65 -16.64
C ARG A 228 -0.86 18.74 -17.18
N ARG A 229 -1.47 17.58 -17.47
CA ARG A 229 -2.90 17.46 -17.74
C ARG A 229 -3.71 17.39 -16.43
N PRO A 230 -4.89 18.02 -16.31
CA PRO A 230 -5.66 18.08 -15.05
C PRO A 230 -6.20 16.76 -14.48
N GLY A 231 -6.00 15.62 -15.16
CA GLY A 231 -6.59 14.33 -14.80
C GLY A 231 -5.79 13.16 -15.34
N PRO A 232 -6.04 11.93 -14.84
CA PRO A 232 -5.38 10.75 -15.36
C PRO A 232 -5.82 10.50 -16.81
N VAL A 233 -4.90 9.99 -17.62
CA VAL A 233 -5.17 9.47 -18.98
C VAL A 233 -5.60 8.01 -18.94
N PHE A 234 -5.25 7.28 -17.89
CA PHE A 234 -5.68 5.90 -17.67
C PHE A 234 -5.90 5.62 -16.19
N VAL A 235 -6.95 4.85 -15.88
CA VAL A 235 -7.23 4.33 -14.54
C VAL A 235 -7.69 2.88 -14.74
N PRO A 236 -7.06 1.89 -14.07
CA PRO A 236 -7.57 0.52 -14.11
C PRO A 236 -9.03 0.45 -13.65
N ALA A 237 -9.85 -0.31 -14.37
CA ALA A 237 -11.28 -0.41 -14.09
C ALA A 237 -11.59 -1.18 -12.80
N ASP A 238 -10.76 -2.19 -12.49
CA ASP A 238 -10.85 -2.94 -11.23
C ASP A 238 -10.32 -2.07 -10.07
N PRO A 239 -11.12 -1.84 -9.01
CA PRO A 239 -10.67 -1.12 -7.82
C PRO A 239 -9.36 -1.66 -7.22
N LEU A 240 -9.18 -2.98 -7.18
CA LEU A 240 -7.96 -3.56 -6.63
C LEU A 240 -6.74 -3.25 -7.50
N ASP A 241 -6.91 -3.22 -8.83
CA ASP A 241 -5.81 -2.90 -9.75
C ASP A 241 -5.38 -1.44 -9.60
N ARG A 242 -6.31 -0.49 -9.47
CA ARG A 242 -5.97 0.93 -9.28
C ARG A 242 -5.41 1.23 -7.88
N ASP A 243 -5.79 0.46 -6.86
CA ASP A 243 -5.30 0.63 -5.49
C ASP A 243 -3.88 0.05 -5.32
N HIS A 244 -3.51 -0.92 -6.17
CA HIS A 244 -2.21 -1.60 -6.11
C HIS A 244 -1.34 -1.37 -7.36
N LEU A 245 -1.67 -0.36 -8.17
CA LEU A 245 -0.89 0.05 -9.34
C LEU A 245 0.52 0.52 -8.90
N ASP A 246 1.56 -0.12 -9.43
CA ASP A 246 2.95 0.19 -9.03
C ASP A 246 3.86 0.73 -10.12
N MET A 247 4.45 -0.13 -10.95
CA MET A 247 5.43 0.25 -11.96
C MET A 247 4.78 0.32 -13.33
N LEU A 248 5.20 1.32 -14.11
CA LEU A 248 4.74 1.54 -15.48
C LEU A 248 5.90 1.28 -16.44
N SER A 249 5.58 0.83 -17.64
CA SER A 249 6.46 0.85 -18.79
C SER A 249 5.64 1.18 -20.03
N ILE A 250 5.97 2.28 -20.70
CA ILE A 250 5.29 2.71 -21.92
C ILE A 250 6.26 2.72 -23.08
N VAL A 251 5.85 2.10 -24.19
CA VAL A 251 6.64 1.99 -25.42
C VAL A 251 5.77 2.40 -26.60
N HIS A 252 6.37 3.10 -27.56
CA HIS A 252 5.76 3.38 -28.87
C HIS A 252 6.37 2.47 -29.94
N GLY A 253 5.54 1.69 -30.61
CA GLY A 253 5.97 0.72 -31.61
C GLY A 253 4.79 0.25 -32.46
N ALA A 254 5.04 -0.28 -33.66
CA ALA A 254 3.98 -0.76 -34.56
C ALA A 254 2.80 0.22 -34.81
N GLY A 255 3.04 1.54 -34.70
CA GLY A 255 1.99 2.56 -34.83
C GLY A 255 1.02 2.68 -33.65
N THR A 256 1.34 2.10 -32.49
CA THR A 256 0.55 2.20 -31.25
C THR A 256 1.46 2.40 -30.04
N TYR A 257 0.92 3.00 -28.99
CA TYR A 257 1.49 2.95 -27.65
C TYR A 257 1.04 1.68 -26.95
N MET A 258 1.98 1.05 -26.24
CA MET A 258 1.72 -0.03 -25.31
C MET A 258 2.13 0.44 -23.92
N LEU A 259 1.26 0.19 -22.95
CA LEU A 259 1.49 0.37 -21.53
C LEU A 259 1.49 -1.02 -20.90
N TRP A 260 2.58 -1.38 -20.24
CA TRP A 260 2.59 -2.45 -19.25
C TRP A 260 2.65 -1.85 -17.86
N TYR A 261 1.84 -2.39 -16.95
CA TYR A 261 1.81 -1.94 -15.58
C TYR A 261 1.73 -3.11 -14.62
N SER A 262 2.42 -2.99 -13.48
CA SER A 262 2.34 -3.98 -12.40
C SER A 262 1.24 -3.62 -11.41
N VAL A 263 0.54 -4.64 -10.95
CA VAL A 263 -0.41 -4.59 -9.84
C VAL A 263 0.14 -5.48 -8.74
N ASP A 264 0.43 -4.89 -7.58
CA ASP A 264 0.95 -5.60 -6.41
C ASP A 264 -0.08 -6.59 -5.83
N ALA A 265 0.40 -7.58 -5.08
CA ALA A 265 -0.46 -8.53 -4.38
C ALA A 265 -1.25 -7.86 -3.23
N ASP A 266 -2.49 -8.29 -3.05
CA ASP A 266 -3.34 -7.92 -1.92
C ASP A 266 -3.68 -9.16 -1.07
N TRP A 267 -3.12 -9.20 0.14
CA TRP A 267 -3.33 -10.28 1.10
C TRP A 267 -4.72 -10.26 1.76
N VAL A 268 -5.33 -9.07 1.87
CA VAL A 268 -6.61 -8.85 2.53
C VAL A 268 -7.74 -9.22 1.59
N ALA A 269 -7.65 -8.80 0.32
CA ALA A 269 -8.61 -9.17 -0.72
C ALA A 269 -8.40 -10.58 -1.28
N GLY A 270 -7.33 -11.28 -0.88
CA GLY A 270 -7.04 -12.66 -1.29
C GLY A 270 -6.36 -12.79 -2.65
N ARG A 271 -5.98 -11.68 -3.31
CA ARG A 271 -5.19 -11.66 -4.55
C ARG A 271 -3.70 -11.72 -4.22
N ARG A 272 -3.25 -12.93 -3.88
CA ARG A 272 -1.90 -13.15 -3.32
C ARG A 272 -0.74 -12.96 -4.31
N ARG A 273 -1.01 -12.88 -5.60
CA ARG A 273 0.00 -12.80 -6.65
C ARG A 273 -0.12 -11.50 -7.41
N ALA A 274 1.02 -10.83 -7.55
CA ALA A 274 1.11 -9.67 -8.41
C ALA A 274 0.89 -10.07 -9.87
N THR A 275 0.44 -9.10 -10.67
CA THR A 275 0.21 -9.28 -12.11
C THR A 275 0.83 -8.15 -12.89
N VAL A 276 1.39 -8.46 -14.06
CA VAL A 276 1.63 -7.45 -15.10
C VAL A 276 0.44 -7.47 -16.04
N ARG A 277 -0.06 -6.29 -16.34
CA ARG A 277 -1.23 -6.04 -17.19
C ARG A 277 -0.84 -5.12 -18.34
N ALA A 278 -1.62 -5.14 -19.41
CA ALA A 278 -1.39 -4.28 -20.56
C ALA A 278 -2.59 -3.37 -20.86
N ALA A 279 -2.30 -2.20 -21.43
CA ALA A 279 -3.25 -1.38 -22.15
C ALA A 279 -2.60 -0.86 -23.43
N SER A 280 -3.38 -0.60 -24.47
CA SER A 280 -2.85 0.00 -25.70
C SER A 280 -3.58 1.28 -26.07
N SER A 281 -2.89 2.17 -26.78
CA SER A 281 -3.43 3.47 -27.16
C SER A 281 -2.88 3.92 -28.51
N PRO A 282 -3.72 4.45 -29.43
CA PRO A 282 -3.23 4.99 -30.69
C PRO A 282 -2.53 6.36 -30.52
N ASP A 283 -2.83 7.11 -29.46
CA ASP A 283 -2.37 8.49 -29.24
C ASP A 283 -1.54 8.68 -27.95
N GLY A 284 -1.55 7.67 -27.07
CA GLY A 284 -0.94 7.69 -25.74
C GLY A 284 -1.79 8.42 -24.70
N LEU A 285 -3.03 8.76 -25.02
CA LEU A 285 -3.96 9.50 -24.17
C LEU A 285 -5.25 8.73 -23.92
N THR A 286 -5.72 8.00 -24.92
CA THR A 286 -6.94 7.19 -24.87
C THR A 286 -6.55 5.72 -24.84
N TRP A 287 -6.67 5.09 -23.68
CA TRP A 287 -6.16 3.74 -23.44
C TRP A 287 -7.28 2.71 -23.45
N THR A 288 -7.01 1.57 -24.07
CA THR A 288 -7.87 0.38 -24.06
C THR A 288 -7.20 -0.70 -23.23
N ASP A 289 -7.84 -1.14 -22.15
CA ASP A 289 -7.34 -2.26 -21.33
C ASP A 289 -7.25 -3.54 -22.18
N ARG A 290 -6.15 -4.26 -22.01
CA ARG A 290 -5.82 -5.50 -22.71
C ARG A 290 -5.71 -6.70 -21.78
N GLY A 291 -5.91 -6.49 -20.47
CA GLY A 291 -5.98 -7.54 -19.47
C GLY A 291 -4.61 -7.96 -18.92
N VAL A 292 -4.59 -9.13 -18.29
CA VAL A 292 -3.39 -9.70 -17.65
C VAL A 292 -2.46 -10.28 -18.70
N VAL A 293 -1.19 -9.89 -18.63
CA VAL A 293 -0.09 -10.35 -19.48
C VAL A 293 0.70 -11.43 -18.74
N HIS A 294 1.09 -11.17 -17.49
CA HIS A 294 1.83 -12.10 -16.64
C HIS A 294 1.26 -12.15 -15.23
N THR A 295 1.33 -13.31 -14.59
CA THR A 295 1.03 -13.48 -13.15
C THR A 295 2.26 -14.04 -12.47
N ALA A 296 2.64 -13.43 -11.34
CA ALA A 296 3.79 -13.87 -10.56
C ALA A 296 3.73 -15.38 -10.26
N ALA A 297 4.89 -16.03 -10.30
CA ALA A 297 4.97 -17.46 -9.98
C ALA A 297 4.67 -17.76 -8.49
N VAL A 298 4.96 -16.80 -7.61
CA VAL A 298 4.82 -16.92 -6.16
C VAL A 298 4.05 -15.76 -5.55
N ASP A 299 3.59 -15.95 -4.32
CA ASP A 299 2.79 -14.97 -3.60
C ASP A 299 3.67 -13.81 -3.07
N GLY A 300 3.15 -12.59 -3.10
CA GLY A 300 3.75 -11.43 -2.41
C GLY A 300 4.97 -10.78 -3.07
N VAL A 301 5.31 -11.13 -4.31
CA VAL A 301 6.39 -10.48 -5.06
C VAL A 301 5.91 -9.23 -5.78
N ARG A 302 6.84 -8.32 -6.08
CA ARG A 302 6.64 -7.21 -7.00
C ARG A 302 7.17 -7.59 -8.36
N LEU A 303 6.56 -7.03 -9.41
CA LEU A 303 6.94 -7.30 -10.79
C LEU A 303 7.43 -6.02 -11.47
N PRO A 304 8.67 -5.56 -11.20
CA PRO A 304 9.30 -4.51 -11.99
C PRO A 304 9.24 -4.84 -13.49
N VAL A 305 8.79 -3.87 -14.29
CA VAL A 305 8.61 -4.03 -15.74
C VAL A 305 9.46 -3.05 -16.52
N SER A 306 10.01 -3.50 -17.63
CA SER A 306 10.68 -2.65 -18.62
C SER A 306 10.41 -3.19 -20.02
N GLY A 307 10.03 -2.30 -20.93
CA GLY A 307 9.67 -2.64 -22.31
C GLY A 307 10.49 -1.86 -23.34
N THR A 308 10.64 -2.44 -24.53
CA THR A 308 11.16 -1.74 -25.73
C THR A 308 10.53 -2.29 -27.01
N TRP A 309 10.71 -1.58 -28.11
CA TRP A 309 10.32 -1.96 -29.47
C TRP A 309 11.57 -1.98 -30.35
N ASP A 310 11.82 -3.09 -31.05
CA ASP A 310 13.03 -3.29 -31.88
C ASP A 310 12.83 -2.92 -33.36
N GLY A 311 11.63 -2.49 -33.76
CA GLY A 311 11.25 -2.27 -35.15
C GLY A 311 10.32 -3.36 -35.72
N GLN A 312 10.24 -4.52 -35.08
CA GLN A 312 9.42 -5.66 -35.50
C GLN A 312 8.54 -6.24 -34.39
N ARG A 313 9.00 -6.23 -33.14
CA ARG A 313 8.33 -6.81 -31.98
C ARG A 313 8.55 -5.98 -30.73
N PHE A 314 7.58 -6.09 -29.82
CA PHE A 314 7.72 -5.61 -28.46
C PHE A 314 8.53 -6.62 -27.65
N HIS A 315 9.41 -6.11 -26.81
CA HIS A 315 10.14 -6.86 -25.81
C HIS A 315 9.72 -6.38 -24.43
N LEU A 316 9.45 -7.30 -23.53
CA LEU A 316 9.10 -7.01 -22.14
C LEU A 316 9.99 -7.85 -21.21
N TRP A 317 10.68 -7.18 -20.29
CA TRP A 317 11.44 -7.81 -19.22
C TRP A 317 10.72 -7.59 -17.91
N ILE A 318 10.56 -8.67 -17.15
CA ILE A 318 9.91 -8.69 -15.85
C ILE A 318 10.89 -9.29 -14.85
N VAL A 319 11.07 -8.64 -13.69
CA VAL A 319 11.72 -9.31 -12.56
C VAL A 319 10.67 -10.14 -11.84
N ASP A 320 10.84 -11.46 -11.81
CA ASP A 320 9.93 -12.41 -11.13
C ASP A 320 10.74 -13.44 -10.33
N SER A 321 10.16 -14.00 -9.28
CA SER A 321 10.82 -14.97 -8.41
C SER A 321 10.47 -16.41 -8.81
N GLN A 322 11.49 -17.25 -9.02
CA GLN A 322 11.30 -18.64 -9.46
C GLN A 322 11.14 -19.66 -8.32
N SER A 323 10.97 -19.25 -7.05
CA SER A 323 10.93 -20.20 -5.93
C SER A 323 9.77 -21.21 -6.10
N ALA A 324 10.09 -22.44 -6.50
CA ALA A 324 9.10 -23.51 -6.61
C ALA A 324 8.46 -23.81 -5.24
N ILE A 325 7.17 -24.17 -5.25
CA ILE A 325 6.51 -24.81 -4.11
C ILE A 325 7.32 -26.05 -3.76
N ASP A 326 7.77 -26.20 -2.51
CA ASP A 326 8.39 -27.46 -2.08
C ASP A 326 7.35 -28.58 -2.21
N PRO A 327 7.54 -29.54 -3.16
CA PRO A 327 6.54 -30.55 -3.45
C PRO A 327 6.29 -31.50 -2.28
N LYS A 328 7.18 -31.54 -1.27
CA LYS A 328 7.02 -32.37 -0.07
C LYS A 328 6.19 -31.72 1.02
N THR A 329 6.21 -30.39 1.11
CA THR A 329 5.53 -29.66 2.18
C THR A 329 4.33 -28.85 1.71
N ASN A 330 4.17 -28.67 0.39
CA ASN A 330 3.17 -27.79 -0.23
C ASN A 330 3.14 -26.40 0.43
N ARG A 331 4.29 -25.95 0.93
CA ARG A 331 4.48 -24.69 1.64
C ARG A 331 5.52 -23.87 0.88
N PHE A 332 5.24 -22.57 0.78
CA PHE A 332 6.27 -21.60 0.39
C PHE A 332 7.36 -21.58 1.46
N PRO A 333 8.66 -21.49 1.09
CA PRO A 333 9.68 -21.14 2.05
C PRO A 333 9.30 -19.81 2.72
N PRO A 334 9.45 -19.68 4.05
CA PRO A 334 8.91 -18.54 4.81
C PRO A 334 9.57 -17.17 4.51
N MET A 335 10.48 -17.08 3.56
CA MET A 335 11.10 -15.87 3.03
C MET A 335 11.57 -16.16 1.58
N GLN A 336 11.41 -15.19 0.67
CA GLN A 336 12.21 -15.08 -0.56
C GLN A 336 13.66 -15.40 -0.19
N ARG A 337 14.28 -16.42 -0.78
CA ARG A 337 15.72 -16.59 -0.59
C ARG A 337 16.41 -15.52 -1.43
N GLU A 338 17.41 -14.89 -0.85
CA GLU A 338 18.32 -14.01 -1.59
C GLU A 338 18.88 -14.80 -2.78
N GLY A 339 18.60 -14.34 -4.01
CA GLY A 339 18.98 -15.02 -5.25
C GLY A 339 17.86 -15.71 -6.04
N ASP A 340 16.60 -15.68 -5.58
CA ASP A 340 15.47 -16.31 -6.30
C ASP A 340 14.84 -15.40 -7.38
N ASP A 341 15.17 -14.11 -7.39
CA ASP A 341 14.66 -13.15 -8.39
C ASP A 341 15.41 -13.32 -9.72
N ALA A 342 14.66 -13.51 -10.79
CA ALA A 342 15.16 -13.69 -12.14
C ALA A 342 14.52 -12.68 -13.10
N ILE A 343 15.30 -12.24 -14.09
CA ILE A 343 14.76 -11.47 -15.21
C ILE A 343 14.19 -12.45 -16.21
N VAL A 344 12.89 -12.34 -16.47
CA VAL A 344 12.17 -13.11 -17.48
C VAL A 344 11.92 -12.19 -18.68
N HIS A 345 12.25 -12.67 -19.88
CA HIS A 345 12.09 -11.93 -21.12
C HIS A 345 10.97 -12.51 -21.97
N PHE A 346 10.13 -11.63 -22.48
CA PHE A 346 9.01 -11.95 -23.35
C PHE A 346 9.08 -11.12 -24.63
N THR A 347 8.53 -11.67 -25.72
CA THR A 347 8.38 -10.94 -26.98
C THR A 347 6.99 -11.12 -27.56
N SER A 348 6.44 -10.08 -28.14
CA SER A 348 5.13 -10.15 -28.80
C SER A 348 5.07 -9.18 -29.99
N PRO A 349 4.52 -9.58 -31.15
CA PRO A 349 4.29 -8.67 -32.26
C PRO A 349 3.29 -7.55 -31.92
N ASP A 350 2.31 -7.83 -31.06
CA ASP A 350 1.22 -6.91 -30.72
C ASP A 350 1.32 -6.34 -29.30
N GLY A 351 2.20 -6.89 -28.45
CA GLY A 351 2.45 -6.43 -27.08
C GLY A 351 1.36 -6.81 -26.07
N VAL A 352 0.32 -7.53 -26.50
CA VAL A 352 -0.89 -7.78 -25.71
C VAL A 352 -0.94 -9.18 -25.11
N ARG A 353 -0.43 -10.18 -25.83
CA ARG A 353 -0.41 -11.58 -25.37
C ARG A 353 1.01 -12.09 -25.29
N LEU A 354 1.30 -12.83 -24.21
CA LEU A 354 2.51 -13.64 -24.05
C LEU A 354 2.38 -14.99 -24.71
#